data_AF-I6CVN0-F1
#
_entry.id   AF-I6CVN0-F1
#
_cell.length_a   1.000
_cell.length_b   1.000
_cell.length_c   1.000
_cell.angle_alpha   90.00
_cell.angle_beta   90.00
_cell.angle_gamma   90.00
#
_symmetry.space_group_name_H-M   'P 1'
#
loop_
_entity.id
_entity.type
_entity.pdbx_description
1 polymer ?
#
loop_
_entity_poly.entity_id
_entity_poly.type
_entity_poly.pdbx_seq_one_letter_code
_entity_poly.pdbx_strand_id
1 'polypeptide(L)' 'MCHFKQIGEHTWLIEKAGIVIHKCPRNPFTGNRIFALSCGDNQFGQDFTLYEALRTVDRLLRGQSFIKQTDL' A
#
# COMPACT_ATOMS: atom_id res chain seq x y z
N MET A 1 13.22 2.02 11.00
CA MET A 1 12.67 3.00 10.03
C MET A 1 12.68 2.39 8.65
N CYS A 2 11.56 2.46 7.97
CA CYS A 2 11.36 1.91 6.64
C CYS A 2 11.82 2.96 5.62
N HIS A 3 12.69 2.59 4.69
CA HIS A 3 13.11 3.52 3.64
C HIS A 3 12.00 3.54 2.57
N PHE A 4 11.38 4.69 2.38
CA PHE A 4 10.43 4.93 1.30
C PHE A 4 11.12 5.77 0.23
N LYS A 5 10.97 5.37 -1.01
CA LYS A 5 11.52 6.03 -2.18
C LYS A 5 10.37 6.51 -3.03
N GLN A 6 10.26 7.82 -3.23
CA GLN A 6 9.27 8.34 -4.15
C GLN A 6 9.70 8.00 -5.58
N ILE A 7 8.87 7.24 -6.30
CA ILE A 7 9.13 6.83 -7.68
C ILE A 7 8.24 7.56 -8.69
N GLY A 8 7.23 8.31 -8.22
CA GLY A 8 6.39 9.18 -9.02
C GLY A 8 5.66 10.23 -8.17
N GLU A 9 4.94 11.15 -8.82
CA GLU A 9 4.23 12.25 -8.14
C GLU A 9 3.24 11.75 -7.07
N HIS A 10 2.63 10.58 -7.31
CA HIS A 10 1.66 9.94 -6.42
C HIS A 10 2.02 8.51 -6.08
N THR A 11 3.30 8.14 -6.22
CA THR A 11 3.74 6.75 -6.07
C THR A 11 5.01 6.66 -5.24
N TRP A 12 4.98 5.84 -4.19
CA TRP A 12 6.11 5.59 -3.31
C TRP A 12 6.40 4.10 -3.23
N LEU A 13 7.67 3.71 -3.38
CA LEU A 13 8.15 2.35 -3.23
C LEU A 13 8.79 2.17 -1.85
N ILE A 14 8.48 1.06 -1.20
CA ILE A 14 9.13 0.59 0.02
C ILE A 14 10.06 -0.54 -0.39
N GLU A 15 11.34 -0.21 -0.59
CA GLU A 15 12.34 -1.13 -1.15
C GLU A 15 12.48 -2.40 -0.32
N LYS A 16 12.40 -2.30 1.01
CA LYS A 16 12.52 -3.45 1.91
C LYS A 16 11.41 -4.49 1.78
N ALA A 17 10.22 -4.10 1.30
CA ALA A 17 9.08 -5.01 1.16
C ALA A 17 8.63 -5.18 -0.29
N GLY A 18 9.22 -4.44 -1.25
CA GLY A 18 8.74 -4.41 -2.63
C GLY A 18 7.33 -3.82 -2.79
N ILE A 19 6.83 -3.10 -1.77
CA ILE A 19 5.47 -2.55 -1.77
C ILE A 19 5.47 -1.17 -2.40
N VAL A 20 4.55 -0.95 -3.32
CA VAL A 20 4.26 0.34 -3.92
C VAL A 20 2.96 0.89 -3.33
N ILE A 21 3.04 2.09 -2.77
CA ILE A 21 1.90 2.90 -2.34
C ILE A 21 1.55 3.83 -3.49
N HIS A 22 0.32 3.73 -3.98
CA HIS A 22 -0.24 4.68 -4.92
C HIS A 22 -1.26 5.56 -4.20
N LYS A 23 -1.10 6.87 -4.27
CA LYS A 23 -2.14 7.82 -3.85
C LYS A 23 -3.15 7.94 -4.98
N CYS A 24 -4.37 7.48 -4.72
CA CYS A 24 -5.44 7.61 -5.68
C CYS A 24 -6.02 9.03 -5.65
N PRO A 25 -6.63 9.47 -6.76
CA PRO A 25 -7.41 10.69 -6.76
C PRO A 25 -8.52 10.62 -5.69
N ARG A 26 -8.89 11.79 -5.17
CA ARG A 26 -9.91 11.91 -4.12
C ARG A 26 -11.20 11.23 -4.62
N ASN A 27 -11.72 10.28 -3.84
CA ASN A 27 -12.91 9.56 -4.25
C ASN A 27 -14.08 10.56 -4.35
N PRO A 28 -14.72 10.73 -5.52
CA PRO A 28 -15.75 11.74 -5.71
C PRO A 28 -17.03 11.45 -4.90
N PHE A 29 -17.26 10.19 -4.52
CA PHE A 29 -18.44 9.77 -3.77
C PHE A 29 -18.31 9.95 -2.26
N THR A 30 -17.16 9.57 -1.68
CA THR A 30 -16.94 9.64 -0.22
C THR A 30 -16.12 10.86 0.20
N GLY A 31 -15.50 11.57 -0.75
CA GLY A 31 -14.61 12.70 -0.47
C GLY A 31 -13.31 12.30 0.22
N ASN A 32 -13.04 11.01 0.39
CA ASN A 32 -11.85 10.52 1.08
C ASN A 32 -10.66 10.37 0.11
N ARG A 33 -9.45 10.64 0.62
CA ARG A 33 -8.21 10.32 -0.09
C ARG A 33 -7.86 8.88 0.22
N ILE A 34 -8.09 8.01 -0.75
CA ILE A 34 -7.78 6.58 -0.68
C ILE A 34 -6.37 6.31 -1.21
N PHE A 35 -5.73 5.31 -0.62
CA PHE A 35 -4.42 4.83 -1.01
C PHE A 35 -4.51 3.36 -1.42
N ALA A 36 -3.78 3.02 -2.47
CA ALA A 36 -3.65 1.65 -2.92
C ALA A 36 -2.29 1.09 -2.57
N LEU A 37 -2.27 -0.18 -2.20
CA LEU A 37 -1.05 -0.95 -1.97
C LEU A 37 -0.94 -2.05 -3.03
N SER A 38 0.21 -2.12 -3.67
CA SER A 38 0.60 -3.18 -4.59
C SER A 38 1.99 -3.70 -4.24
N CYS A 39 2.30 -4.96 -4.54
CA CYS A 39 3.62 -5.54 -4.38
C CYS A 39 3.90 -6.44 -5.58
N GLY A 40 4.80 -5.99 -6.46
CA GLY A 40 4.95 -6.59 -7.79
C GLY A 40 3.62 -6.59 -8.53
N ASP A 41 3.20 -7.75 -9.01
CA ASP A 41 1.91 -7.95 -9.70
C ASP A 41 0.72 -8.13 -8.74
N ASN A 42 0.96 -8.22 -7.42
CA ASN A 42 -0.08 -8.43 -6.43
C ASN A 42 -0.62 -7.10 -5.89
N GLN A 43 -1.86 -6.77 -6.23
CA GLN A 43 -2.59 -5.70 -5.55
C GLN A 43 -3.12 -6.22 -4.19
N PHE A 44 -2.81 -5.53 -3.09
CA PHE A 44 -3.35 -5.85 -1.76
C PHE A 44 -4.72 -5.24 -1.54
N GLY A 45 -4.96 -4.04 -2.08
CA GLY A 45 -6.23 -3.32 -1.94
C GLY A 45 -6.10 -1.84 -2.29
N GLN A 46 -7.24 -1.19 -2.53
CA GLN A 46 -7.33 0.19 -3.04
C GLN A 46 -8.05 1.17 -2.11
N ASP A 47 -8.49 0.70 -0.93
CA ASP A 47 -9.33 1.44 0.02
C ASP A 47 -8.64 1.62 1.38
N PHE A 48 -7.33 1.86 1.36
CA PHE A 48 -6.60 2.12 2.58
C PHE A 48 -6.56 3.61 2.88
N THR A 49 -6.80 3.97 4.14
CA THR A 49 -6.35 5.27 4.65
C THR A 49 -4.82 5.30 4.75
N LEU A 50 -4.21 6.49 4.80
CA LEU A 50 -2.75 6.62 4.94
C LEU A 50 -2.22 5.82 6.15
N TYR A 51 -2.95 5.85 7.27
CA TYR A 51 -2.59 5.13 8.48
C TYR A 51 -2.67 3.60 8.30
N GLU A 52 -3.73 3.09 7.67
CA GLU A 52 -3.86 1.65 7.42
C GLU A 52 -2.85 1.14 6.40
N ALA A 53 -2.54 1.96 5.38
CA ALA A 53 -1.50 1.67 4.42
C ALA A 53 -0.14 1.50 5.14
N LEU A 54 0.20 2.46 6.01
CA LEU A 54 1.42 2.39 6.82
C LEU A 54 1.43 1.21 7.79
N ARG A 55 0.31 0.90 8.47
CA ARG A 55 0.22 -0.28 9.35
C ARG A 55 0.41 -1.58 8.59
N THR A 56 -0.19 -1.69 7.40
CA THR A 56 -0.05 -2.88 6.54
C THR A 56 1.39 -3.06 6.10
N VAL A 57 2.06 -1.98 5.69
CA VAL A 57 3.49 -1.95 5.36
C VAL A 57 4.35 -2.37 6.55
N ASP A 58 4.08 -1.83 7.75
CA ASP A 58 4.85 -2.17 8.96
C ASP A 58 4.73 -3.66 9.30
N ARG A 59 3.52 -4.24 9.15
CA ARG A 59 3.29 -5.69 9.32
C ARG A 59 4.08 -6.51 8.31
N LEU A 60 4.03 -6.12 7.03
CA LEU A 60 4.77 -6.78 5.96
C LEU A 60 6.29 -6.74 6.20
N LEU A 61 6.82 -5.60 6.66
CA LEU A 61 8.24 -5.43 6.99
C LEU A 61 8.68 -6.23 8.23
N ARG A 62 7.77 -6.51 9.16
CA ARG A 62 8.01 -7.42 10.29
C ARG A 62 7.98 -8.89 9.89
N GLY A 63 7.81 -9.21 8.61
CA GLY A 63 7.71 -10.58 8.12
C GLY A 63 6.36 -11.22 8.41
N GLN A 64 5.33 -10.45 8.79
CA GLN A 64 3.96 -10.95 8.76
C GLN A 64 3.52 -10.96 7.30
N SER A 65 3.57 -12.13 6.68
CA SER A 65 3.01 -12.36 5.36
C SER A 65 1.53 -11.98 5.39
N PHE A 66 1.12 -11.10 4.47
CA PHE A 66 -0.29 -10.91 4.19
C PHE A 66 -0.74 -12.18 3.48
N ILE A 67 -1.50 -13.03 4.18
CA ILE A 67 -2.23 -14.11 3.51
C ILE A 67 -3.27 -13.40 2.67
N LYS A 68 -3.04 -13.26 1.37
CA LYS A 68 -4.12 -12.98 0.43
C LYS A 68 -5.12 -14.11 0.66
N GLN A 69 -6.32 -13.77 1.10
CA GLN A 69 -7.45 -14.68 1.15
C GLN A 69 -7.93 -14.93 -0.29
N THR A 70 -7.08 -15.58 -1.08
CA THR A 70 -7.36 -16.15 -2.39
C THR A 70 -6.46 -17.35 -2.55
N ASP A 71 -6.71 -18.38 -1.74
CA ASP A 71 -6.70 -19.75 -2.21
C ASP A 71 -7.62 -20.52 -1.26
N LEU A 72 -8.77 -20.93 -1.80
CA LEU A 72 -9.75 -21.81 -1.17
C LEU A 72 -9.38 -23.25 -1.57
#